data_AF-A0A4R9VSQ5-F1
#
_entry.id   AF-A0A4R9VSQ5-F1
#
_cell.length_a   1.000
_cell.length_b   1.000
_cell.length_c   1.000
_cell.angle_alpha   90.00
_cell.angle_beta   90.00
_cell.angle_gamma   90.00
#
_symmetry.space_group_name_H-M   'P 1'
#
loop_
_entity.id
_entity.type
_entity.pdbx_description
1 polymer ?
#
loop_
_entity_poly.entity_id
_entity_poly.type
_entity_poly.pdbx_seq_one_letter_code
_entity_poly.pdbx_strand_id
1 'polypeptide(L)'
;FTFEHALLDAGLPIRHIEEEHNVPMYITNIPAASSGHFSGNITVSMRPMTMQQAIKATEITTHFKNVHGTPIHIGNPSEIGIENITNPDFGEPVTIKENEVPVFWGCGVPPQSVAFDAKPELMITHAP
;
A
#
# COMPACT_ATOMS: atom_id res chain seq x y z
N PHE A 1 16.88 -2.83 4.59
CA PHE A 1 16.73 -2.49 3.16
C PHE A 1 15.25 -2.61 2.84
N THR A 2 14.52 -1.50 2.94
CA THR A 2 13.08 -1.45 2.62
C THR A 2 12.93 -1.03 1.17
N PHE A 3 11.77 -1.30 0.58
CA PHE A 3 11.51 -0.88 -0.81
C PHE A 3 11.57 0.65 -0.97
N GLU A 4 11.26 1.40 0.09
CA GLU A 4 11.31 2.86 0.13
C GLU A 4 12.71 3.40 -0.04
N HIS A 5 13.70 2.74 0.56
CA HIS A 5 15.10 3.13 0.38
C HIS A 5 15.52 3.02 -1.09
N ALA A 6 15.13 1.94 -1.77
CA ALA A 6 15.43 1.76 -3.19
C ALA A 6 14.73 2.80 -4.09
N LEU A 7 13.54 3.27 -3.71
CA LEU A 7 12.86 4.36 -4.42
C LEU A 7 13.58 5.70 -4.21
N LEU A 8 13.94 6.02 -2.96
CA LEU A 8 14.68 7.24 -2.62
C LEU A 8 16.06 7.29 -3.28
N ASP A 9 16.80 6.18 -3.28
CA ASP A 9 18.11 6.06 -3.96
C ASP A 9 17.99 6.29 -5.47
N ALA A 10 16.83 5.95 -6.06
CA ALA A 10 16.54 6.20 -7.47
C ALA A 10 15.98 7.61 -7.74
N GLY A 11 15.91 8.47 -6.72
CA GLY A 11 15.38 9.84 -6.80
C GLY A 11 13.87 9.91 -6.95
N LEU A 12 13.14 8.87 -6.54
CA LEU A 12 11.68 8.86 -6.56
C LEU A 12 11.14 9.41 -5.23
N PRO A 13 10.21 10.38 -5.26
CA PRO A 13 9.68 10.99 -4.05
C PRO A 13 8.80 10.00 -3.28
N ILE A 14 8.78 10.16 -1.95
CA ILE A 14 7.90 9.41 -1.06
C ILE A 14 7.15 10.42 -0.18
N ARG A 15 5.91 10.72 -0.59
CA ARG A 15 5.12 11.82 -0.04
C ARG A 15 4.95 11.78 1.49
N HIS A 16 4.62 10.64 2.08
CA HIS A 16 4.43 10.55 3.54
C HIS A 16 5.73 10.76 4.32
N ILE A 17 6.91 10.45 3.73
CA ILE A 17 8.21 10.78 4.33
C ILE A 17 8.45 12.29 4.26
N GLU A 18 8.12 12.92 3.13
CA GLU A 18 8.21 14.38 2.95
C GLU A 18 7.25 15.15 3.88
N GLU A 19 6.11 14.53 4.22
CA GLU A 19 5.07 15.09 5.09
C GLU A 19 5.19 14.63 6.56
N GLU A 20 6.23 13.86 6.90
CA GLU A 20 6.58 13.41 8.26
C GLU A 20 5.48 12.61 8.99
N HIS A 21 4.77 11.73 8.27
CA HIS A 21 3.73 10.88 8.86
C HIS A 21 3.69 9.47 8.25
N ASN A 22 2.80 8.60 8.74
CA ASN A 22 2.70 7.23 8.27
C ASN A 22 2.03 7.16 6.89
N VAL A 23 2.41 6.13 6.13
CA VAL A 23 1.87 5.89 4.80
C VAL A 23 0.36 5.59 4.86
N PRO A 24 -0.47 6.17 3.97
CA PRO A 24 -1.87 5.84 3.89
C PRO A 24 -2.05 4.43 3.35
N MET A 25 -2.89 3.66 4.04
CA MET A 25 -3.22 2.28 3.68
C MET A 25 -4.73 2.09 3.57
N TYR A 26 -5.13 1.21 2.65
CA TYR A 26 -6.52 0.98 2.29
C TYR A 26 -6.81 -0.51 2.16
N ILE A 27 -7.98 -0.93 2.61
CA ILE A 27 -8.53 -2.26 2.37
C ILE A 27 -9.21 -2.24 1.01
N THR A 28 -8.76 -3.08 0.08
CA THR A 28 -9.33 -3.14 -1.27
C THR A 28 -10.56 -4.04 -1.32
N ASN A 29 -11.19 -4.15 -2.49
CA ASN A 29 -12.15 -5.20 -2.82
C ASN A 29 -11.50 -6.44 -3.47
N ILE A 30 -10.16 -6.50 -3.54
CA ILE A 30 -9.43 -7.61 -4.14
C ILE A 30 -9.25 -8.71 -3.09
N PRO A 31 -9.75 -9.93 -3.31
CA PRO A 31 -9.61 -11.01 -2.33
C PRO A 31 -8.15 -11.47 -2.25
N ALA A 32 -7.65 -11.65 -1.03
CA ALA A 32 -6.38 -12.31 -0.78
C ALA A 32 -6.54 -13.84 -0.90
N ALA A 33 -5.43 -14.55 -1.14
CA ALA A 33 -5.43 -16.01 -1.11
C ALA A 33 -5.71 -16.50 0.33
N SER A 34 -6.78 -17.26 0.51
CA SER A 34 -7.16 -17.80 1.82
C SER A 34 -6.17 -18.86 2.31
N SER A 35 -5.99 -18.94 3.63
CA SER A 35 -5.19 -19.96 4.29
C SER A 35 -5.86 -20.43 5.58
N GLY A 36 -6.50 -21.60 5.55
CA GLY A 36 -7.27 -22.11 6.68
C GLY A 36 -8.44 -21.18 7.03
N HIS A 37 -8.48 -20.70 8.27
CA HIS A 37 -9.53 -19.78 8.75
C HIS A 37 -9.25 -18.30 8.41
N PHE A 38 -8.10 -18.02 7.80
CA PHE A 38 -7.72 -16.67 7.40
C PHE A 38 -8.22 -16.40 5.97
N SER A 39 -9.15 -15.46 5.85
CA SER A 39 -9.69 -14.96 4.58
C SER A 39 -10.00 -13.47 4.72
N GLY A 40 -9.74 -12.69 3.68
CA GLY A 40 -10.02 -11.26 3.65
C GLY A 40 -9.54 -10.62 2.35
N ASN A 41 -9.64 -9.30 2.27
CA ASN A 41 -9.16 -8.56 1.11
C ASN A 41 -7.70 -8.09 1.29
N ILE A 42 -7.03 -7.84 0.17
CA ILE A 42 -5.67 -7.31 0.15
C ILE A 42 -5.69 -5.87 0.68
N THR A 43 -4.84 -5.58 1.66
CA THR A 43 -4.54 -4.21 2.10
C THR A 43 -3.39 -3.65 1.26
N VAL A 44 -3.55 -2.43 0.76
CA VAL A 44 -2.54 -1.73 -0.05
C VAL A 44 -2.05 -0.48 0.66
N SER A 45 -0.80 -0.10 0.40
CA SER A 45 -0.27 1.22 0.75
C SER A 45 -0.17 2.08 -0.52
N MET A 46 -0.45 3.38 -0.39
CA MET A 46 -0.52 4.29 -1.54
C MET A 46 0.59 5.34 -1.49
N ARG A 47 1.23 5.58 -2.65
CA ARG A 47 2.14 6.71 -2.85
C ARG A 47 1.75 7.44 -4.14
N PRO A 48 1.58 8.77 -4.11
CA PRO A 48 1.32 9.54 -5.32
C PRO A 48 2.61 9.72 -6.13
N MET A 49 2.53 9.50 -7.44
CA MET A 49 3.65 9.58 -8.36
C MET A 49 3.20 10.10 -9.72
N THR A 50 4.04 10.80 -10.46
CA THR A 50 3.78 11.00 -11.89
C THR A 50 3.81 9.66 -12.63
N MET A 51 3.17 9.56 -13.81
CA MET A 51 3.21 8.31 -14.59
C MET A 51 4.64 7.85 -14.92
N GLN A 52 5.55 8.78 -15.19
CA GLN A 52 6.96 8.47 -15.42
C GLN A 52 7.62 7.87 -14.17
N GLN A 53 7.35 8.45 -13.00
CA GLN A 53 7.84 7.94 -11.72
C GLN A 53 7.24 6.57 -11.40
N ALA A 54 5.94 6.35 -11.67
CA ALA A 54 5.26 5.09 -11.45
C ALA A 54 5.85 3.95 -12.30
N ILE A 55 6.16 4.21 -13.57
CA ILE A 55 6.84 3.24 -14.45
C ILE A 55 8.23 2.90 -13.89
N LYS A 56 9.03 3.91 -13.55
CA LYS A 56 10.36 3.70 -12.95
C LYS A 56 10.29 2.95 -11.62
N ALA A 57 9.32 3.29 -10.77
CA ALA A 57 9.07 2.60 -9.51
C ALA A 57 8.72 1.13 -9.74
N THR A 58 7.92 0.83 -10.77
CA THR A 58 7.56 -0.54 -11.17
C THR A 58 8.79 -1.32 -11.59
N GLU A 59 9.64 -0.76 -12.46
CA GLU A 59 10.89 -1.40 -12.91
C GLU A 59 11.81 -1.72 -11.73
N ILE A 60 12.04 -0.74 -10.85
CA ILE A 60 12.87 -0.92 -9.65
C ILE A 60 12.29 -2.03 -8.78
N THR A 61 11.00 -1.95 -8.47
CA THR A 61 10.34 -2.84 -7.51
C THR A 61 10.13 -4.27 -8.03
N THR A 62 10.15 -4.48 -9.36
CA THR A 62 10.04 -5.81 -9.99
C THR A 62 11.16 -6.76 -9.55
N HIS A 63 12.35 -6.25 -9.26
CA HIS A 63 13.49 -7.08 -8.85
C HIS A 63 13.44 -7.53 -7.39
N PHE A 64 12.50 -7.01 -6.60
CA PHE A 64 12.40 -7.28 -5.18
C PHE A 64 11.38 -8.37 -4.86
N LYS A 65 11.75 -9.63 -5.12
CA LYS A 65 10.87 -10.80 -4.90
C LYS A 65 10.44 -11.06 -3.45
N ASN A 66 11.17 -10.51 -2.48
CA ASN A 66 10.99 -10.80 -1.04
C ASN A 66 10.43 -9.62 -0.23
N VAL A 67 10.10 -8.48 -0.86
CA VAL A 67 9.38 -7.35 -0.23
C VAL A 67 8.17 -6.98 -1.09
N HIS A 68 7.55 -5.81 -0.90
CA HIS A 68 6.24 -5.41 -1.48
C HIS A 68 6.03 -5.63 -3.00
N GLY A 69 7.08 -5.93 -3.77
CA GLY A 69 6.99 -6.33 -5.17
C GLY A 69 6.52 -5.18 -6.07
N THR A 70 6.04 -5.53 -7.26
CA THR A 70 5.45 -4.56 -8.20
C THR A 70 4.16 -3.95 -7.64
N PRO A 71 3.78 -2.73 -8.08
CA PRO A 71 2.46 -2.19 -7.79
C PRO A 71 1.36 -3.18 -8.18
N ILE A 72 0.32 -3.28 -7.35
CA ILE A 72 -0.89 -4.06 -7.62
C ILE A 72 -1.85 -3.24 -8.49
N HIS A 73 -1.84 -1.91 -8.32
CA HIS A 73 -2.71 -0.99 -9.06
C HIS A 73 -2.05 0.37 -9.28
N ILE A 74 -2.35 1.01 -10.41
CA ILE A 74 -1.95 2.38 -10.75
C ILE A 74 -3.17 3.10 -11.30
N GLY A 75 -3.50 4.26 -10.75
CA GLY A 75 -4.57 5.11 -11.25
C GLY A 75 -5.82 5.12 -10.37
N ASN A 76 -6.99 4.91 -10.97
CA ASN A 76 -8.27 5.19 -10.33
C ASN A 76 -8.53 4.30 -9.10
N PRO A 77 -8.60 4.85 -7.87
CA PRO A 77 -8.77 4.07 -6.64
C PRO A 77 -10.08 3.27 -6.58
N SER A 78 -11.14 3.76 -7.23
CA SER A 78 -12.45 3.09 -7.20
C SER A 78 -12.44 1.71 -7.86
N GLU A 79 -11.50 1.46 -8.78
CA GLU A 79 -11.36 0.16 -9.46
C GLU A 79 -10.92 -0.94 -8.50
N ILE A 80 -10.29 -0.58 -7.39
CA ILE A 80 -9.89 -1.49 -6.31
C ILE A 80 -10.72 -1.30 -5.04
N GLY A 81 -11.89 -0.67 -5.15
CA GLY A 81 -12.86 -0.52 -4.06
C GLY A 81 -12.57 0.62 -3.08
N ILE A 82 -11.64 1.53 -3.39
CA ILE A 82 -11.34 2.68 -2.54
C ILE A 82 -12.21 3.86 -3.01
N GLU A 83 -13.29 4.13 -2.28
CA GLU A 83 -14.25 5.19 -2.62
C GLU A 83 -13.74 6.59 -2.26
N ASN A 84 -12.98 6.71 -1.16
CA ASN A 84 -12.43 7.99 -0.70
C ASN A 84 -10.95 7.87 -0.34
N ILE A 85 -10.08 8.35 -1.24
CA ILE A 85 -8.62 8.34 -1.06
C ILE A 85 -8.12 9.34 0.01
N THR A 86 -8.95 10.23 0.54
CA THR A 86 -8.52 11.14 1.62
C THR A 86 -8.84 10.59 3.01
N ASN A 87 -9.47 9.42 3.10
CA ASN A 87 -9.82 8.75 4.34
C ASN A 87 -9.24 7.33 4.35
N PRO A 88 -7.95 7.17 4.67
CA PRO A 88 -7.33 5.85 4.73
C PRO A 88 -7.87 5.01 5.89
N ASP A 89 -7.87 3.69 5.72
CA ASP A 89 -8.23 2.75 6.78
C ASP A 89 -7.16 2.71 7.87
N PHE A 90 -5.89 2.96 7.50
CA PHE A 90 -4.76 3.06 8.41
C PHE A 90 -3.75 4.13 7.96
N GLY A 91 -3.03 4.73 8.90
CA GLY A 91 -2.10 5.83 8.64
C GLY A 91 -2.81 7.15 8.36
N GLU A 92 -2.11 8.10 7.76
CA GLU A 92 -2.64 9.45 7.47
C GLU A 92 -2.70 9.72 5.96
N PRO A 93 -3.69 10.50 5.49
CA PRO A 93 -3.79 10.86 4.07
C PRO A 93 -2.60 11.72 3.64
N VAL A 94 -2.23 11.59 2.36
CA VAL A 94 -1.11 12.35 1.75
C VAL A 94 -1.61 13.34 0.71
N THR A 95 -0.84 14.40 0.48
CA THR A 95 -1.14 15.33 -0.62
C THR A 95 -0.85 14.69 -1.99
N ILE A 96 -1.85 14.68 -2.87
CA ILE A 96 -1.71 14.29 -4.28
C ILE A 96 -1.69 15.56 -5.12
N LYS A 97 -0.56 15.84 -5.77
CA LYS A 97 -0.35 17.04 -6.59
C LYS A 97 -0.92 16.85 -8.00
N GLU A 98 -1.05 17.95 -8.72
CA GLU A 98 -1.40 17.93 -10.13
C GLU A 98 -0.42 17.05 -10.93
N ASN A 99 -0.95 16.23 -11.85
CA ASN A 99 -0.22 15.23 -12.65
C ASN A 99 0.34 14.03 -11.87
N GLU A 100 0.09 13.92 -10.56
CA GLU A 100 0.35 12.69 -9.82
C GLU A 100 -0.86 11.75 -9.92
N VAL A 101 -0.57 10.45 -10.00
CA VAL A 101 -1.54 9.37 -9.91
C VAL A 101 -1.28 8.55 -8.64
N PRO A 102 -2.33 8.02 -8.00
CA PRO A 102 -2.16 7.05 -6.93
C PRO A 102 -1.51 5.76 -7.45
N VAL A 103 -0.47 5.29 -6.75
CA VAL A 103 0.15 3.99 -7.02
C VAL A 103 0.08 3.14 -5.77
N PHE A 104 -0.39 1.90 -5.91
CA PHE A 104 -0.74 1.01 -4.81
C PHE A 104 0.13 -0.23 -4.79
N TRP A 105 0.74 -0.52 -3.64
CA TRP A 105 1.52 -1.74 -3.39
C TRP A 105 0.86 -2.59 -2.32
N GLY A 106 0.98 -3.91 -2.43
CA GLY A 106 0.56 -4.82 -1.37
C GLY A 106 1.29 -4.50 -0.07
N CYS A 107 0.54 -4.24 1.00
CA CYS A 107 1.12 -3.89 2.30
C CYS A 107 1.22 -5.14 3.19
N GLY A 108 2.26 -5.18 4.03
CA GLY A 108 2.52 -6.23 5.03
C GLY A 108 1.63 -6.16 6.29
N VAL A 109 0.54 -5.38 6.24
CA VAL A 109 -0.52 -5.35 7.26
C VAL A 109 -1.68 -6.36 7.01
N PRO A 110 -1.52 -7.57 6.38
CA PRO A 110 -2.57 -8.59 6.38
C PRO A 110 -3.02 -9.10 7.74
N PRO A 111 -2.20 -9.19 8.81
CA PRO A 111 -2.68 -9.87 10.01
C PRO A 111 -3.78 -9.09 10.73
N GLN A 112 -3.73 -7.76 10.78
CA GLN A 112 -4.76 -6.97 11.48
C GLN A 112 -6.10 -6.97 10.73
N SER A 113 -6.09 -6.80 9.40
CA SER A 113 -7.32 -6.77 8.59
C SER A 113 -8.01 -8.14 8.58
N VAL A 114 -7.26 -9.22 8.42
CA VAL A 114 -7.83 -10.58 8.40
C VAL A 114 -8.18 -11.07 9.80
N ALA A 115 -7.55 -10.57 10.87
CA ALA A 115 -7.91 -10.96 12.23
C ALA A 115 -9.29 -10.48 12.67
N PHE A 116 -9.80 -9.36 12.14
CA PHE A 116 -11.17 -8.92 12.39
C PHE A 116 -12.19 -9.97 11.92
N ASP A 117 -11.93 -10.60 10.77
CA ASP A 117 -12.79 -11.62 10.19
C ASP A 117 -12.53 -13.02 10.78
N ALA A 118 -11.25 -13.39 10.95
CA ALA A 118 -10.84 -14.70 11.44
C ALA A 118 -11.11 -14.91 12.94
N LYS A 119 -11.26 -13.82 13.71
CA LYS A 119 -11.53 -13.81 15.17
C LYS A 119 -10.72 -14.85 15.95
N PRO A 120 -9.37 -14.82 15.87
CA PRO A 120 -8.55 -15.72 16.65
C PRO A 120 -8.76 -15.50 18.15
N GLU A 121 -8.61 -16.55 18.96
CA GLU A 121 -8.78 -16.49 20.41
C GLU A 121 -7.81 -15.50 21.09
N LEU A 122 -6.63 -15.29 20.50
CA LEU A 122 -5.64 -14.31 20.93
C LEU A 122 -4.84 -13.77 19.73
N MET A 123 -4.62 -12.45 19.68
CA MET A 123 -3.76 -11.81 18.69
C MET A 123 -2.95 -10.68 19.35
N ILE A 124 -1.64 -10.64 19.11
CA ILE A 124 -0.73 -9.59 19.58
C ILE A 124 0.00 -9.02 18.37
N THR A 125 -0.09 -7.71 18.15
CA THR A 125 0.57 -7.01 17.03
C THR A 125 1.21 -5.70 17.49
N HIS A 126 2.03 -5.08 16.64
CA HIS A 126 2.51 -3.72 16.86
C HIS A 126 1.40 -2.70 16.54
N ALA A 127 1.43 -1.54 17.18
CA ALA A 127 0.63 -0.40 16.73
C ALA A 127 1.23 0.13 15.41
N PRO A 128 0.40 0.50 14.42
CA PRO A 128 0.85 1.22 13.23
C PRO A 128 1.57 2.53 13.58
#